data_AF-A0ABD2X7F0-F1
#
_entry.id   AF-A0ABD2X7F0-F1
#
_cell.length_a   1.000
_cell.length_b   1.000
_cell.length_c   1.000
_cell.angle_alpha   90.00
_cell.angle_beta   90.00
_cell.angle_gamma   90.00
#
_symmetry.space_group_name_H-M   'P 1'
#
loop_
_entity.id
_entity.type
_entity.pdbx_description
1 polymer ?
#
loop_
_entity_poly.entity_id
_entity_poly.type
_entity_poly.pdbx_seq_one_letter_code
_entity_poly.pdbx_strand_id
1 'polypeptide(L)'
;MPKKSKREREPEERLERLLKKVKKLNAEVENVKAGLDKGDDGENKVPLDPLSPEIIESEEKTIQKEDDENIDDDNWNKIIGEDPSSAKGEKLSVKEDLLKIWQYLCRDGMSKEKEEALIEKYQTLEKLAPPDLNPQLDSILKETAKKRDKYMLSVQKTAAQGLSIIGSIMTNIYRICQASGSF
;
A
#
# COMPACT_ATOMS: atom_id res chain seq x y z
N MET A 1 -11.39 54.29 8.18
CA MET A 1 -10.78 53.02 7.70
C MET A 1 -11.19 51.90 8.65
N PRO A 2 -12.01 50.92 8.22
CA PRO A 2 -12.56 49.91 9.11
C PRO A 2 -11.53 48.80 9.38
N LYS A 3 -11.35 48.45 10.66
CA LYS A 3 -10.40 47.44 11.14
C LYS A 3 -10.98 46.04 10.92
N LYS A 4 -10.33 45.21 10.10
CA LYS A 4 -10.74 43.83 9.84
C LYS A 4 -10.63 42.93 11.09
N SER A 5 -11.68 42.13 11.28
CA SER A 5 -11.89 41.17 12.37
C SER A 5 -10.80 40.09 12.40
N LYS A 6 -10.42 39.63 13.62
CA LYS A 6 -9.33 38.66 13.86
C LYS A 6 -9.48 37.32 13.09
N ARG A 7 -10.68 36.97 12.60
CA ARG A 7 -10.94 35.73 11.85
C ARG A 7 -10.55 35.79 10.37
N GLU A 8 -10.41 36.98 9.78
CA GLU A 8 -10.08 37.15 8.35
C GLU A 8 -8.57 37.20 8.08
N ARG A 9 -7.72 37.33 9.11
CA ARG A 9 -6.27 37.42 8.94
C ARG A 9 -5.60 36.06 8.65
N GLU A 10 -6.14 34.97 9.18
CA GLU A 10 -5.61 33.63 8.91
C GLU A 10 -5.64 33.20 7.43
N PRO A 11 -6.72 33.41 6.67
CA PRO A 11 -6.74 33.05 5.25
C PRO A 11 -5.87 33.99 4.40
N GLU A 12 -5.81 35.30 4.72
CA GLU A 12 -4.97 36.27 3.99
C GLU A 12 -3.47 35.97 4.19
N GLU A 13 -3.03 35.67 5.42
CA GLU A 13 -1.64 35.27 5.69
C GLU A 13 -1.27 33.93 5.04
N ARG A 14 -2.20 32.97 4.98
CA ARG A 14 -1.99 31.71 4.25
C ARG A 14 -1.86 31.95 2.75
N LEU A 15 -2.69 32.82 2.19
CA LEU A 15 -2.64 33.18 0.77
C LEU A 15 -1.31 33.86 0.42
N GLU A 16 -0.82 34.75 1.27
CA GLU A 16 0.46 35.42 1.07
C GLU A 16 1.65 34.44 1.13
N ARG A 17 1.61 33.48 2.07
CA ARG A 17 2.61 32.40 2.14
C ARG A 17 2.58 31.51 0.90
N LEU A 18 1.39 31.17 0.40
CA LEU A 18 1.24 30.36 -0.82
C LEU A 18 1.74 31.12 -2.05
N LEU A 19 1.40 32.40 -2.20
CA LEU A 19 1.90 33.26 -3.27
C LEU A 19 3.42 33.36 -3.27
N LYS A 20 4.05 33.51 -2.09
CA LYS A 20 5.51 33.53 -1.96
C LYS A 20 6.15 32.19 -2.37
N LYS A 21 5.49 31.07 -2.05
CA LYS A 21 5.96 29.72 -2.40
C LYS A 21 5.83 29.44 -3.90
N VAL A 22 4.73 29.86 -4.53
CA VAL A 22 4.53 29.77 -5.98
C VAL A 22 5.56 30.59 -6.74
N LYS A 23 5.83 31.84 -6.32
CA LYS A 23 6.87 32.68 -6.93
C LYS A 23 8.26 32.05 -6.85
N LYS A 24 8.60 31.43 -5.71
CA LYS A 24 9.88 30.74 -5.53
C LYS A 24 10.00 29.52 -6.46
N LEU A 25 8.97 28.69 -6.52
CA LEU A 25 8.95 27.52 -7.41
C LEU A 25 9.01 27.92 -8.88
N ASN A 26 8.33 29.00 -9.27
CA ASN A 26 8.37 29.47 -10.66
C ASN A 26 9.77 29.99 -11.04
N ALA A 27 10.49 30.64 -10.12
CA ALA A 27 11.88 31.04 -10.34
C ALA A 27 12.83 29.82 -10.44
N GLU A 28 12.56 28.76 -9.67
CA GLU A 28 13.33 27.51 -9.72
C GLU A 28 13.08 26.75 -11.03
N VAL A 29 11.83 26.73 -11.51
CA VAL A 29 11.47 26.16 -12.82
C VAL A 29 12.09 26.98 -13.96
N GLU A 30 12.07 28.31 -13.90
CA GLU A 30 12.73 29.15 -14.91
C GLU A 30 14.25 28.97 -14.91
N ASN A 31 14.88 28.77 -13.74
CA ASN A 31 16.31 28.45 -13.67
C ASN A 31 16.63 27.07 -14.28
N VAL A 32 15.77 26.06 -14.05
CA VAL A 32 15.92 24.73 -14.66
C VAL A 32 15.68 24.80 -16.18
N LYS A 33 14.72 25.60 -16.62
CA LYS A 33 14.41 25.82 -18.03
C LYS A 33 15.51 26.59 -18.76
N ALA A 34 16.11 27.59 -18.11
CA ALA A 34 17.28 28.30 -18.62
C ALA A 34 18.53 27.41 -18.67
N GLY A 35 18.59 26.34 -17.86
CA GLY A 35 19.62 25.30 -17.95
C GLY A 35 19.43 24.31 -19.10
N LEU A 36 18.26 24.27 -19.73
CA LEU A 36 17.90 23.33 -20.79
C LEU A 36 17.89 23.95 -22.20
N ASP A 37 18.10 25.27 -22.34
CA ASP A 37 18.06 25.98 -23.63
C ASP A 37 19.46 26.43 -24.09
N LYS A 38 20.34 25.43 -24.26
CA LYS A 38 21.40 25.46 -25.26
C LYS A 38 21.37 24.12 -26.02
N GLY A 39 20.82 24.13 -27.24
CA GLY A 39 21.00 23.04 -28.22
C GLY A 39 22.48 22.83 -28.54
N ASP A 40 22.93 21.69 -29.07
CA ASP A 40 22.40 21.00 -30.25
C ASP A 40 22.99 19.56 -30.37
N ASP A 41 22.27 18.73 -31.13
CA ASP A 41 22.47 17.38 -31.66
C ASP A 41 23.79 16.57 -31.48
N GLY A 42 23.62 15.27 -31.21
CA GLY A 42 24.49 14.21 -31.76
C GLY A 42 25.28 13.35 -30.77
N GLU A 43 25.05 12.04 -30.84
CA GLU A 43 25.94 10.93 -30.43
C GLU A 43 26.15 10.63 -28.93
N ASN A 44 25.30 9.73 -28.44
CA ASN A 44 25.67 8.48 -27.79
C ASN A 44 27.15 8.33 -27.33
N LYS A 45 27.49 8.68 -26.07
CA LYS A 45 28.52 8.00 -25.24
C LYS A 45 28.24 8.15 -23.75
N VAL A 46 27.86 7.05 -23.10
CA VAL A 46 27.95 6.88 -21.65
C VAL A 46 29.43 6.63 -21.28
N PRO A 47 30.00 7.32 -20.26
CA PRO A 47 31.36 7.04 -19.80
C PRO A 47 31.50 5.64 -19.22
N LEU A 48 32.37 4.83 -19.85
CA LEU A 48 32.84 3.55 -19.35
C LEU A 48 33.94 3.79 -18.31
N ASP A 49 33.66 3.40 -17.06
CA ASP A 49 34.71 3.04 -16.11
C ASP A 49 35.19 1.60 -16.42
N PRO A 50 36.50 1.31 -16.37
CA PRO A 50 37.08 0.08 -16.89
C PRO A 50 37.22 -0.96 -15.78
N LEU A 51 36.32 -1.94 -15.74
CA LEU A 51 36.59 -3.23 -15.08
C LEU A 51 36.09 -4.36 -16.00
N SER A 52 37.08 -5.03 -16.59
CA SER A 52 37.01 -6.12 -17.56
C SER A 52 35.98 -7.20 -17.25
N PRO A 53 35.32 -7.69 -18.32
CA PRO A 53 35.27 -9.12 -18.59
C PRO A 53 36.01 -9.42 -19.90
N GLU A 54 36.91 -10.38 -19.83
CA GLU A 54 37.69 -10.88 -20.96
C GLU A 54 36.78 -11.40 -22.08
N ILE A 55 37.11 -10.99 -23.30
CA ILE A 55 36.58 -11.49 -24.56
C ILE A 55 37.16 -12.90 -24.78
N ILE A 56 36.29 -13.90 -24.95
CA ILE A 56 36.61 -15.08 -25.76
C ILE A 56 35.60 -15.11 -26.89
N GLU A 57 36.02 -14.58 -28.04
CA GLU A 57 35.49 -14.94 -29.35
C GLU A 57 35.80 -16.42 -29.59
N SER A 58 34.77 -17.22 -29.86
CA SER A 58 34.93 -18.40 -30.71
C SER A 58 33.58 -18.89 -31.21
N GLU A 59 33.39 -18.67 -32.50
CA GLU A 59 32.81 -19.59 -33.48
C GLU A 59 31.31 -19.90 -33.39
N GLU A 60 30.61 -19.21 -34.29
CA GLU A 60 29.40 -19.63 -34.98
C GLU A 60 29.50 -21.12 -35.38
N LYS A 61 28.81 -21.98 -34.62
CA LYS A 61 28.57 -23.38 -35.00
C LYS A 61 27.08 -23.65 -34.95
N THR A 62 26.49 -23.66 -36.14
CA THR A 62 25.16 -24.18 -36.45
C THR A 62 24.97 -25.53 -35.77
N ILE A 63 24.20 -25.57 -34.68
CA ILE A 63 23.72 -26.82 -34.09
C ILE A 63 22.46 -27.22 -34.86
N GLN A 64 22.57 -28.41 -35.44
CA GLN A 64 21.55 -29.09 -36.22
C GLN A 64 20.30 -29.32 -35.37
N LYS A 65 19.13 -29.09 -35.95
CA LYS A 65 17.86 -29.56 -35.39
C LYS A 65 17.84 -31.08 -35.50
N GLU A 66 18.08 -31.75 -34.38
CA GLU A 66 17.76 -33.16 -34.22
C GLU A 66 16.67 -33.25 -33.15
N ASP A 67 15.48 -33.59 -33.63
CA ASP A 67 14.38 -34.29 -32.96
C ASP A 67 14.34 -34.15 -31.44
N ASP A 68 13.73 -33.06 -30.97
CA ASP A 68 13.26 -32.98 -29.59
C ASP A 68 11.99 -33.82 -29.51
N GLU A 69 12.16 -35.00 -28.91
CA GLU A 69 11.09 -35.85 -28.44
C GLU A 69 10.04 -34.97 -27.72
N ASN A 70 8.77 -35.31 -27.91
CA ASN A 70 7.64 -34.64 -27.29
C ASN A 70 7.72 -34.83 -25.76
N ILE A 71 8.60 -34.07 -25.10
CA ILE A 71 8.71 -34.01 -23.65
C ILE A 71 7.46 -33.29 -23.19
N ASP A 72 6.57 -34.07 -22.59
CA ASP A 72 5.36 -33.62 -21.94
C ASP A 72 5.71 -32.49 -20.96
N ASP A 73 5.49 -31.24 -21.37
CA ASP A 73 5.79 -30.01 -20.59
C ASP A 73 5.16 -30.08 -19.18
N ASP A 74 4.07 -30.84 -19.03
CA ASP A 74 3.39 -31.11 -17.77
C ASP A 74 4.27 -31.90 -16.78
N ASN A 75 5.15 -32.78 -17.27
CA ASN A 75 6.11 -33.52 -16.42
C ASN A 75 7.24 -32.61 -15.94
N TRP A 76 7.62 -31.61 -16.73
CA TRP A 76 8.69 -30.67 -16.39
C TRP A 76 8.26 -29.66 -15.33
N ASN A 77 7.01 -29.20 -15.39
CA ASN A 77 6.41 -28.36 -14.35
C ASN A 77 6.30 -29.07 -12.98
N LYS A 78 6.21 -30.40 -12.96
CA LYS A 78 6.23 -31.20 -11.73
C LYS A 78 7.62 -31.32 -11.10
N ILE A 79 8.67 -31.23 -11.92
CA ILE A 79 10.07 -31.37 -11.49
C ILE A 79 10.67 -30.01 -11.12
N ILE A 80 10.35 -28.94 -11.86
CA ILE A 80 10.88 -27.59 -11.67
C ILE A 80 10.01 -26.76 -10.69
N GLY A 81 8.75 -27.15 -10.50
CA GLY A 81 7.77 -26.41 -9.71
C GLY A 81 6.98 -25.39 -10.54
N GLU A 82 5.83 -24.95 -10.02
CA GLU A 82 5.05 -23.89 -10.66
C GLU A 82 5.88 -22.59 -10.74
N ASP A 83 5.87 -21.95 -11.90
CA ASP A 83 6.53 -20.66 -12.11
C ASP A 83 6.03 -19.65 -11.06
N PRO A 84 6.92 -19.04 -10.25
CA PRO A 84 6.54 -18.05 -9.24
C PRO A 84 5.90 -16.78 -9.85
N SER A 85 6.06 -16.53 -11.15
CA SER A 85 5.33 -15.47 -11.87
C SER A 85 3.90 -15.88 -12.25
N SER A 86 3.59 -17.17 -12.25
CA SER A 86 2.29 -17.72 -12.61
C SER A 86 1.33 -17.82 -11.43
N ALA A 87 1.60 -17.12 -10.32
CA ALA A 87 0.71 -17.03 -9.16
C ALA A 87 -0.69 -16.57 -9.61
N LYS A 88 -1.50 -17.54 -10.01
CA LYS A 88 -2.90 -17.38 -10.38
C LYS A 88 -3.59 -17.17 -9.06
N GLY A 89 -3.64 -15.92 -8.63
CA GLY A 89 -4.50 -15.51 -7.53
C GLY A 89 -5.87 -16.13 -7.79
N GLU A 90 -6.29 -17.01 -6.88
CA GLU A 90 -7.56 -17.71 -6.97
C GLU A 90 -8.67 -16.69 -7.21
N LYS A 91 -9.50 -16.91 -8.24
CA LYS A 91 -10.56 -15.97 -8.58
C LYS A 91 -11.65 -16.03 -7.52
N LEU A 92 -11.52 -15.19 -6.49
CA LEU A 92 -12.51 -15.05 -5.43
C LEU A 92 -13.82 -14.53 -6.01
N SER A 93 -14.88 -15.33 -5.92
CA SER A 93 -16.23 -14.93 -6.34
C SER A 93 -16.97 -14.33 -5.14
N VAL A 94 -17.25 -13.03 -5.21
CA VAL A 94 -18.05 -12.31 -4.21
C VAL A 94 -19.35 -11.84 -4.86
N LYS A 95 -20.47 -11.95 -4.14
CA LYS A 95 -21.78 -11.46 -4.62
C LYS A 95 -21.69 -9.97 -4.98
N GLU A 96 -22.23 -9.59 -6.13
CA GLU A 96 -22.16 -8.22 -6.67
C GLU A 96 -22.73 -7.16 -5.71
N ASP A 97 -23.80 -7.48 -4.98
CA ASP A 97 -24.39 -6.55 -4.02
C ASP A 97 -23.47 -6.27 -2.82
N LEU A 98 -22.70 -7.27 -2.40
CA LEU A 98 -21.69 -7.12 -1.35
C LEU A 98 -20.54 -6.24 -1.84
N LEU A 99 -20.14 -6.41 -3.11
CA LEU A 99 -19.09 -5.63 -3.74
C LEU A 99 -19.42 -4.13 -3.77
N LYS A 100 -20.66 -3.77 -4.09
CA LYS A 100 -21.13 -2.37 -4.09
C LYS A 100 -21.02 -1.75 -2.69
N ILE A 101 -21.41 -2.49 -1.66
CA ILE A 101 -21.34 -2.04 -0.28
C ILE A 101 -19.88 -1.88 0.15
N TRP A 102 -19.01 -2.84 -0.16
CA TRP A 102 -17.59 -2.77 0.17
C TRP A 102 -16.88 -1.64 -0.56
N GLN A 103 -17.19 -1.40 -1.83
CA GLN A 103 -16.66 -0.27 -2.58
C GLN A 103 -17.08 1.07 -1.97
N TYR A 104 -18.34 1.20 -1.57
CA TYR A 104 -18.82 2.38 -0.87
C TYR A 104 -18.07 2.59 0.45
N LEU A 105 -17.93 1.54 1.27
CA LEU A 105 -17.21 1.61 2.54
C LEU A 105 -15.72 1.93 2.35
N CYS A 106 -15.07 1.42 1.32
CA CYS A 106 -13.67 1.72 1.03
C CYS A 106 -13.45 3.16 0.54
N ARG A 107 -14.40 3.72 -0.21
CA ARG A 107 -14.27 5.08 -0.78
C ARG A 107 -14.71 6.16 0.20
N ASP A 108 -15.90 6.00 0.77
CA ASP A 108 -16.58 7.03 1.55
C ASP A 108 -16.42 6.80 3.06
N GLY A 109 -15.92 5.63 3.46
CA GLY A 109 -15.72 5.25 4.86
C GLY A 109 -17.03 4.97 5.58
N MET A 110 -16.93 4.92 6.91
CA MET A 110 -18.09 4.86 7.81
C MET A 110 -18.20 6.19 8.56
N SER A 111 -19.43 6.63 8.86
CA SER A 111 -19.63 7.79 9.72
C SER A 111 -19.20 7.49 11.15
N LYS A 112 -18.61 8.47 11.84
CA LYS A 112 -18.15 8.33 13.23
C LYS A 112 -19.24 7.84 14.19
N GLU A 113 -20.48 8.29 13.99
CA GLU A 113 -21.64 7.85 14.78
C GLU A 113 -21.90 6.35 14.66
N LYS A 114 -21.76 5.79 13.45
CA LYS A 114 -21.94 4.35 13.21
C LYS A 114 -20.76 3.55 13.74
N GLU A 115 -19.56 4.11 13.63
CA GLU A 115 -18.35 3.52 14.21
C GLU A 115 -18.45 3.41 15.73
N GLU A 116 -18.82 4.50 16.42
CA GLU A 116 -19.01 4.53 17.87
C GLU A 116 -20.12 3.56 18.31
N ALA A 117 -21.24 3.53 17.60
CA ALA A 117 -22.32 2.57 17.88
C ALA A 117 -21.88 1.11 17.70
N LEU A 118 -20.98 0.82 16.74
CA LEU A 118 -20.41 -0.53 16.59
C LEU A 118 -19.44 -0.87 17.72
N ILE A 119 -18.60 0.09 18.12
CA ILE A 119 -17.64 -0.07 19.22
C ILE A 119 -18.37 -0.35 20.54
N GLU A 120 -19.49 0.33 20.79
CA GLU A 120 -20.30 0.10 22.00
C GLU A 120 -21.02 -1.25 21.96
N LYS A 121 -21.52 -1.65 20.80
CA LYS A 121 -22.32 -2.87 20.64
C LYS A 121 -21.50 -4.16 20.74
N TYR A 122 -20.23 -4.13 20.34
CA TYR A 122 -19.40 -5.33 20.23
C TYR A 122 -18.14 -5.23 21.09
N GLN A 123 -18.04 -6.14 22.06
CA GLN A 123 -16.85 -6.26 22.88
C GLN A 123 -15.71 -6.94 22.10
N THR A 124 -14.50 -6.39 22.21
CA THR A 124 -13.28 -7.02 21.68
C THR A 124 -12.97 -8.31 22.42
N LEU A 125 -12.58 -9.36 21.70
CA LEU A 125 -12.02 -10.55 22.34
C LEU A 125 -10.71 -10.16 23.04
N GLU A 126 -10.61 -10.48 24.33
CA GLU A 126 -9.45 -10.13 25.17
C GLU A 126 -8.13 -10.67 24.60
N LYS A 127 -8.16 -11.82 23.93
CA LYS A 127 -7.00 -12.42 23.25
C LYS A 127 -6.52 -11.64 22.02
N LEU A 128 -7.35 -10.79 21.45
CA LEU A 128 -7.03 -9.93 20.32
C LEU A 128 -6.72 -8.50 20.77
N ALA A 129 -6.80 -8.21 22.07
CA ALA A 129 -6.46 -6.89 22.58
C ALA A 129 -4.98 -6.61 22.31
N PRO A 130 -4.65 -5.48 21.64
CA PRO A 130 -3.26 -5.15 21.38
C PRO A 130 -2.51 -4.84 22.68
N PRO A 131 -1.21 -5.18 22.75
CA PRO A 131 -0.39 -4.91 23.93
C PRO A 131 -0.16 -3.41 24.09
N ASP A 132 -0.19 -2.94 25.34
CA ASP A 132 0.16 -1.56 25.65
C ASP A 132 1.68 -1.34 25.57
N LEU A 133 2.07 -0.09 25.29
CA LEU A 133 3.47 0.32 25.26
C LEU A 133 4.14 0.03 26.61
N ASN A 134 5.33 -0.58 26.57
CA ASN A 134 6.10 -0.84 27.77
C ASN A 134 6.40 0.48 28.51
N PRO A 135 6.02 0.62 29.80
CA PRO A 135 6.20 1.85 30.56
C PRO A 135 7.65 2.33 30.65
N GLN A 136 8.62 1.42 30.55
CA GLN A 136 10.04 1.78 30.50
C GLN A 136 10.38 2.58 29.23
N LEU A 137 9.84 2.17 28.09
CA LEU A 137 10.04 2.85 26.81
C LEU A 137 9.27 4.17 26.76
N ASP A 138 8.12 4.26 27.43
CA ASP A 138 7.37 5.52 27.50
C ASP A 138 8.22 6.64 28.11
N SER A 139 9.00 6.38 29.16
CA SER A 139 9.85 7.42 29.77
C SER A 139 10.99 7.92 28.86
N ILE A 140 11.41 7.11 27.88
CA ILE A 140 12.59 7.35 27.03
C ILE A 140 12.17 7.93 25.67
N LEU A 141 10.97 7.62 25.20
CA LEU A 141 10.49 8.00 23.88
C LEU A 141 10.13 9.49 23.79
N LYS A 142 10.53 10.10 22.66
CA LYS A 142 10.12 11.45 22.28
C LYS A 142 8.60 11.52 22.13
N GLU A 143 7.98 12.66 22.46
CA GLU A 143 6.52 12.84 22.37
C GLU A 143 5.93 12.51 20.99
N THR A 144 6.67 12.75 19.92
CA THR A 144 6.27 12.39 18.55
C THR A 144 6.18 10.88 18.34
N ALA A 145 7.05 10.10 18.98
CA ALA A 145 6.99 8.65 18.94
C ALA A 145 5.83 8.12 19.79
N LYS A 146 5.58 8.69 20.97
CA LYS A 146 4.42 8.35 21.81
C LYS A 146 3.09 8.59 21.10
N LYS A 147 2.96 9.71 20.39
CA LYS A 147 1.75 10.04 19.61
C LYS A 147 1.52 9.04 18.48
N ARG A 148 2.57 8.61 17.78
CA ARG A 148 2.49 7.59 16.73
C ARG A 148 2.11 6.22 17.29
N ASP A 149 2.70 5.84 18.42
CA ASP A 149 2.38 4.59 19.10
C ASP A 149 0.93 4.55 19.56
N LYS A 150 0.45 5.61 20.23
CA LYS A 150 -0.96 5.73 20.64
C LYS A 150 -1.93 5.67 19.46
N TYR A 151 -1.55 6.27 18.33
CA TYR A 151 -2.33 6.17 17.10
C TYR A 151 -2.38 4.72 16.60
N MET A 152 -1.24 4.03 16.54
CA MET A 152 -1.21 2.62 16.12
C MET A 152 -1.97 1.71 17.08
N LEU A 153 -1.89 1.95 18.38
CA LEU A 153 -2.71 1.24 19.36
C LEU A 153 -4.21 1.42 19.08
N SER A 154 -4.65 2.63 18.71
CA SER A 154 -6.05 2.86 18.33
C SER A 154 -6.45 2.06 17.08
N VAL A 155 -5.59 2.05 16.05
CA VAL A 155 -5.82 1.28 14.81
C VAL A 155 -5.91 -0.22 15.11
N GLN A 156 -4.98 -0.74 15.93
CA GLN A 156 -4.97 -2.14 16.34
C GLN A 156 -6.22 -2.51 17.15
N LYS A 157 -6.70 -1.62 18.03
CA LYS A 157 -7.94 -1.83 18.79
C LYS A 157 -9.15 -1.95 17.85
N THR A 158 -9.28 -1.03 16.89
CA THR A 158 -10.35 -1.08 15.88
C THR A 158 -10.26 -2.33 15.01
N ALA A 159 -9.06 -2.72 14.60
CA ALA A 159 -8.84 -3.95 13.82
C ALA A 159 -9.19 -5.21 14.61
N ALA A 160 -8.78 -5.29 15.88
CA ALA A 160 -9.09 -6.40 16.78
C ALA A 160 -10.61 -6.54 17.00
N GLN A 161 -11.32 -5.42 17.13
CA GLN A 161 -12.78 -5.38 17.21
C GLN A 161 -13.43 -5.88 15.93
N GLY A 162 -13.03 -5.34 14.77
CA GLY A 162 -13.55 -5.77 13.48
C GLY A 162 -13.36 -7.28 13.27
N LEU A 163 -12.18 -7.80 13.60
CA LEU A 163 -11.88 -9.23 13.51
C LEU A 163 -12.72 -10.06 14.49
N SER A 164 -12.96 -9.56 15.70
CA SER A 164 -13.82 -10.22 16.70
C SER A 164 -15.27 -10.35 16.21
N ILE A 165 -15.81 -9.28 15.61
CA ILE A 165 -17.16 -9.27 15.03
C ILE A 165 -17.26 -10.26 13.88
N ILE A 166 -16.32 -10.20 12.94
CA ILE A 166 -16.27 -11.12 11.79
C ILE A 166 -16.18 -12.56 12.27
N GLY A 167 -15.29 -12.85 13.23
CA GLY A 167 -15.14 -14.18 13.82
C GLY A 167 -16.41 -14.67 14.49
N SER A 168 -17.14 -13.80 15.21
CA SER A 168 -18.42 -14.14 15.81
C SER A 168 -19.47 -14.49 14.75
N ILE A 169 -19.57 -13.70 13.67
CA ILE A 169 -20.51 -13.95 12.58
C ILE A 169 -20.17 -15.25 11.86
N MET A 170 -18.90 -15.48 11.53
CA MET A 170 -18.44 -16.73 10.92
C MET A 170 -18.75 -17.94 11.79
N THR A 171 -18.53 -17.84 13.11
CA THR A 171 -18.86 -18.91 14.07
C THR A 171 -20.36 -19.20 14.09
N ASN A 172 -21.19 -18.17 14.05
CA ASN A 172 -22.65 -18.33 14.01
C ASN A 172 -23.09 -19.02 12.72
N ILE A 173 -22.55 -18.61 11.56
CA ILE A 173 -22.84 -19.26 10.27
C ILE A 173 -22.41 -20.72 10.31
N TYR A 174 -21.20 -21.01 10.80
CA TYR A 174 -20.69 -22.37 10.92
C TYR A 174 -21.61 -23.26 11.78
N ARG A 175 -22.07 -22.75 12.92
CA ARG A 175 -23.02 -23.46 13.80
C ARG A 175 -24.36 -23.74 13.13
N ILE A 176 -24.89 -22.77 12.37
CA ILE A 176 -26.14 -22.94 11.63
C ILE A 176 -26.00 -24.05 10.58
N CYS A 177 -24.91 -24.05 9.82
CA CYS A 177 -24.63 -25.08 8.80
C CYS A 177 -24.45 -26.48 9.42
N GLN A 178 -23.80 -26.57 10.59
CA GLN A 178 -23.67 -27.83 11.32
C GLN A 178 -25.03 -28.35 11.82
N ALA A 179 -25.89 -27.46 12.33
CA ALA A 179 -27.22 -27.82 12.82
C ALA A 179 -28.19 -28.23 11.70
N SER A 180 -28.02 -27.71 10.47
CA SER A 180 -28.85 -28.08 9.32
C SER A 180 -28.41 -29.36 8.61
N GLY A 181 -27.41 -30.08 9.14
CA GLY A 181 -26.96 -31.38 8.59
C GLY A 181 -26.48 -31.33 7.14
N SER A 182 -26.13 -30.15 6.63
CA SER A 182 -25.65 -29.96 5.26
C SER A 182 -24.13 -29.90 5.26
N PHE A 183 -23.52 -31.07 5.33
CA PHE A 183 -22.14 -31.35 4.90
C PHE A 183 -22.14 -32.66 4.13
#